data_AF-F8GUQ7-F1
#
_entry.id   AF-F8GUQ7-F1
#
_cell.length_a   1.000
_cell.length_b   1.000
_cell.length_c   1.000
_cell.angle_alpha   90.00
_cell.angle_beta   90.00
_cell.angle_gamma   90.00
#
_symmetry.space_group_name_H-M   'P 1'
#
loop_
_entity.id
_entity.type
_entity.pdbx_description
1 polymer ?
#
loop_
_entity_poly.entity_id
_entity_poly.type
_entity_poly.pdbx_seq_one_letter_code
_entity_poly.pdbx_strand_id
1 'polypeptide(L)'
;MQRTIGYTDFGHPRSLIEKQPARPPIIGEIRPGIKVLTKATKANPEAVKMHDAMLALGESFEAIGNEIERKTKLRNALAPKNTGWFTCRGSDFTNTVDEILQKYGEDRCDGLKLWRFPVVFAFDDWMANLPNQLKAWNARGLQYFSQYGADGKRYCKMYAAPEVDAVHRLRRAARHGAARSRRS
;
A
#
# COMPACT_ATOMS: atom_id res chain seq x y z
N MET A 1 -20.47 8.99 31.36
CA MET A 1 -21.21 8.44 30.19
C MET A 1 -20.77 9.19 28.94
N GLN A 2 -19.97 8.57 28.07
CA GLN A 2 -19.53 9.16 26.81
C GLN A 2 -20.64 9.01 25.75
N ARG A 3 -21.04 10.12 25.12
CA ARG A 3 -22.04 10.15 24.04
C ARG A 3 -21.43 9.59 22.76
N THR A 4 -22.14 8.67 22.13
CA THR A 4 -21.79 8.08 20.84
C THR A 4 -22.02 9.11 19.73
N ILE A 5 -20.97 9.50 19.01
CA ILE A 5 -21.08 10.40 17.85
C ILE A 5 -21.80 9.63 16.72
N GLY A 6 -23.03 10.05 16.40
CA GLY A 6 -23.83 9.54 15.27
C GLY A 6 -23.93 10.58 14.16
N TYR A 7 -24.11 10.12 12.92
CA TYR A 7 -24.08 10.94 11.69
C TYR A 7 -25.25 11.92 11.52
N THR A 8 -26.20 11.96 12.47
CA THR A 8 -27.35 12.89 12.48
C THR A 8 -27.10 14.17 13.27
N ASP A 9 -25.96 14.31 13.96
CA ASP A 9 -25.61 15.52 14.73
C ASP A 9 -24.90 16.61 13.90
N PHE A 10 -24.95 16.54 12.57
CA PHE A 10 -24.63 17.69 11.72
C PHE A 10 -25.87 18.59 11.63
N GLY A 11 -26.09 19.32 12.74
CA GLY A 11 -27.11 20.36 12.84
C GLY A 11 -27.04 21.31 11.65
N HIS A 12 -28.22 21.73 11.19
CA HIS A 12 -28.39 22.66 10.08
C HIS A 12 -27.44 23.87 10.15
N PRO A 13 -26.96 24.37 9.00
CA PRO A 13 -25.93 25.40 8.95
C PRO A 13 -26.40 26.69 9.64
N ARG A 14 -25.61 27.21 10.59
CA ARG A 14 -25.92 28.47 11.30
C ARG A 14 -25.51 29.75 10.55
N SER A 15 -24.81 29.67 9.42
CA SER A 15 -24.61 30.83 8.51
C SER A 15 -23.96 30.42 7.17
N LEU A 16 -24.07 31.29 6.15
CA LEU A 16 -23.50 31.14 4.79
C LEU A 16 -22.01 31.54 4.69
N ILE A 17 -21.44 32.17 5.72
CA ILE A 17 -20.15 32.90 5.64
C ILE A 17 -18.93 32.03 6.03
N GLU A 18 -19.12 30.90 6.71
CA GLU A 18 -18.02 30.05 7.22
C GLU A 18 -18.13 28.57 6.81
N LYS A 19 -18.41 28.28 5.54
CA LYS A 19 -18.19 26.92 5.03
C LYS A 19 -16.69 26.70 4.77
N GLN A 20 -15.89 26.44 5.81
CA GLN A 20 -14.68 25.64 5.55
C GLN A 20 -15.14 24.21 5.26
N PRO A 21 -14.87 23.66 4.06
CA PRO A 21 -15.14 22.25 3.81
C PRO A 21 -14.36 21.42 4.84
N ALA A 22 -15.01 20.39 5.38
CA ALA A 22 -14.40 19.51 6.37
C ALA A 22 -13.11 18.91 5.77
N ARG A 23 -11.98 19.08 6.46
CA ARG A 23 -10.70 18.52 6.00
C ARG A 23 -10.76 16.99 6.05
N PRO A 24 -10.24 16.30 5.02
CA PRO A 24 -10.14 14.84 5.07
C PRO A 24 -9.31 14.40 6.29
N PRO A 25 -9.73 13.37 7.04
CA PRO A 25 -8.92 12.82 8.11
C PRO A 25 -7.67 12.15 7.53
N ILE A 26 -6.50 12.41 8.14
CA ILE A 26 -5.25 11.74 7.77
C ILE A 26 -5.24 10.34 8.39
N ILE A 27 -5.41 9.31 7.56
CA ILE A 27 -5.41 7.90 8.00
C ILE A 27 -4.00 7.32 8.03
N GLY A 28 -3.08 7.87 7.24
CA GLY A 28 -1.71 7.40 7.15
C GLY A 28 -0.92 8.19 6.12
N GLU A 29 0.36 7.83 5.98
CA GLU A 29 1.28 8.48 5.06
C GLU A 29 1.85 7.46 4.06
N ILE A 30 1.69 7.74 2.76
CA ILE A 30 2.28 6.94 1.69
C ILE A 30 3.74 7.38 1.55
N ARG A 31 4.67 6.48 1.84
CA ARG A 31 6.11 6.75 1.74
C ARG A 31 6.59 6.50 0.31
N PRO A 32 7.46 7.36 -0.25
CA PRO A 32 8.17 7.04 -1.47
C PRO A 32 9.13 5.87 -1.22
N GLY A 33 9.11 4.88 -2.10
CA GLY A 33 9.94 3.68 -1.93
C GLY A 33 10.34 3.08 -3.26
N ILE A 34 11.55 2.54 -3.29
CA ILE A 34 12.11 1.76 -4.40
C ILE A 34 12.39 0.34 -3.92
N LYS A 35 12.58 -0.61 -4.84
CA LYS A 35 13.14 -1.93 -4.48
C LYS A 35 14.62 -1.98 -4.87
N VAL A 36 15.47 -2.44 -3.96
CA VAL A 36 16.92 -2.57 -4.16
C VAL A 36 17.35 -4.03 -4.03
N LEU A 37 18.46 -4.41 -4.65
CA LEU A 37 19.01 -5.76 -4.50
C LEU A 37 19.30 -6.09 -3.03
N THR A 38 18.92 -7.29 -2.61
CA THR A 38 19.32 -7.80 -1.30
C THR A 38 20.83 -8.00 -1.22
N LYS A 39 21.38 -8.09 -0.01
CA LYS A 39 22.83 -8.32 0.18
C LYS A 39 23.32 -9.59 -0.53
N ALA A 40 22.51 -10.66 -0.51
CA ALA A 40 22.82 -11.92 -1.18
C ALA A 40 22.81 -11.76 -2.71
N THR A 41 21.78 -11.10 -3.26
CA THR A 41 21.68 -10.86 -4.70
C THR A 41 22.75 -9.92 -5.21
N LYS A 42 23.12 -8.89 -4.44
CA LYS A 42 24.19 -7.93 -4.77
C LYS A 42 25.58 -8.59 -4.83
N ALA A 43 25.78 -9.73 -4.16
CA ALA A 43 27.03 -10.49 -4.24
C ALA A 43 27.17 -11.27 -5.57
N ASN A 44 26.10 -11.44 -6.35
CA ASN A 44 26.16 -12.05 -7.67
C ASN A 44 26.34 -10.96 -8.76
N PRO A 45 27.50 -10.90 -9.45
CA PRO A 45 27.75 -9.88 -10.47
C PRO A 45 26.77 -9.93 -11.65
N GLU A 46 26.26 -11.11 -11.99
CA GLU A 46 25.30 -11.30 -13.07
C GLU A 46 23.95 -10.65 -12.73
N ALA A 47 23.50 -10.84 -11.48
CA ALA A 47 22.25 -10.25 -10.99
C ALA A 47 22.33 -8.72 -10.96
N VAL A 48 23.48 -8.16 -10.56
CA VAL A 48 23.71 -6.71 -10.58
C VAL A 48 23.65 -6.16 -12.01
N LYS A 49 24.33 -6.81 -12.97
CA LYS A 49 24.28 -6.40 -14.38
C LYS A 49 22.86 -6.43 -14.95
N MET A 50 22.10 -7.49 -14.66
CA MET A 50 20.70 -7.59 -15.11
C MET A 50 19.81 -6.52 -14.48
N HIS A 51 19.96 -6.31 -13.17
CA HIS A 51 19.23 -5.27 -12.45
C HIS A 51 19.46 -3.91 -13.09
N ASP A 52 20.72 -3.52 -13.29
CA ASP A 52 21.07 -2.19 -13.79
C ASP A 52 20.64 -2.01 -15.26
N ALA A 53 20.76 -3.05 -16.09
CA ALA A 53 20.30 -3.02 -17.48
C ALA A 53 18.78 -2.85 -17.58
N MET A 54 18.00 -3.64 -16.85
CA MET A 54 16.54 -3.55 -16.86
C MET A 54 16.05 -2.26 -16.19
N LEU A 55 16.75 -1.78 -15.16
CA LEU A 55 16.47 -0.50 -14.53
C LEU A 55 16.64 0.66 -15.52
N ALA A 56 17.69 0.62 -16.33
CA ALA A 56 17.93 1.62 -17.39
C ALA A 56 16.87 1.57 -18.51
N LEU A 57 16.29 0.40 -18.77
CA LEU A 57 15.16 0.23 -19.70
C LEU A 57 13.82 0.73 -19.12
N GLY A 58 13.76 1.05 -17.82
CA GLY A 58 12.55 1.51 -17.16
C GLY A 58 11.57 0.38 -16.80
N GLU A 59 12.03 -0.88 -16.75
CA GLU A 59 11.21 -2.04 -16.39
C GLU A 59 10.68 -1.96 -14.95
N SER A 60 9.54 -2.60 -14.65
CA SER A 60 8.96 -2.59 -13.30
C SER A 60 9.84 -3.37 -12.30
N PHE A 61 9.81 -2.98 -11.01
CA PHE A 61 10.59 -3.71 -10.00
C PHE A 61 10.13 -5.17 -9.84
N GLU A 62 8.88 -5.48 -10.17
CA GLU A 62 8.39 -6.87 -10.16
C GLU A 62 8.98 -7.67 -11.32
N ALA A 63 9.00 -7.10 -12.53
CA ALA A 63 9.63 -7.73 -13.68
C ALA A 63 11.13 -7.97 -13.46
N ILE A 64 11.84 -6.96 -12.95
CA ILE A 64 13.27 -7.07 -12.60
C ILE A 64 13.50 -8.17 -11.56
N GLY A 65 12.69 -8.18 -10.50
CA GLY A 65 12.77 -9.20 -9.45
C GLY A 65 12.61 -10.60 -10.05
N ASN A 66 11.50 -10.83 -10.75
CA ASN A 66 11.17 -12.12 -11.35
C ASN A 66 12.24 -12.62 -12.33
N GLU A 67 12.81 -11.72 -13.15
CA GLU A 67 13.86 -12.08 -14.11
C GLU A 67 15.14 -12.55 -13.41
N ILE A 68 15.54 -11.85 -12.35
CA ILE A 68 16.71 -12.22 -11.55
C ILE A 68 16.47 -13.56 -10.86
N GLU A 69 15.30 -13.76 -10.23
CA GLU A 69 15.00 -15.04 -9.57
C GLU A 69 15.00 -16.20 -10.56
N ARG A 70 14.46 -15.98 -11.77
CA ARG A 70 14.42 -16.99 -12.84
C ARG A 70 15.81 -17.42 -13.28
N LYS A 71 16.74 -16.48 -13.47
CA LYS A 71 18.09 -16.79 -13.97
C LYS A 71 19.05 -17.25 -12.88
N THR A 72 19.05 -16.60 -11.72
CA THR A 72 20.03 -16.87 -10.66
C THR A 72 19.53 -17.81 -9.58
N LYS A 73 18.24 -18.21 -9.61
CA LYS A 73 17.58 -19.06 -8.60
C LYS A 73 17.63 -18.48 -7.17
N LEU A 74 17.89 -17.18 -7.03
CA LEU A 74 17.91 -16.47 -5.75
C LEU A 74 16.50 -15.95 -5.45
N ARG A 75 15.90 -16.41 -4.35
CA ARG A 75 14.58 -15.94 -3.92
C ARG A 75 14.66 -14.59 -3.22
N ASN A 76 13.56 -13.84 -3.31
CA ASN A 76 13.42 -12.49 -2.77
C ASN A 76 14.56 -11.59 -3.24
N ALA A 77 14.79 -11.52 -4.55
CA ALA A 77 15.96 -10.84 -5.10
C ALA A 77 16.04 -9.35 -4.74
N LEU A 78 14.89 -8.71 -4.52
CA LEU A 78 14.77 -7.30 -4.19
C LEU A 78 14.08 -7.08 -2.84
N ALA A 79 14.49 -6.04 -2.12
CA ALA A 79 13.91 -5.58 -0.86
C ALA A 79 13.45 -4.12 -0.96
N PRO A 80 12.34 -3.73 -0.29
CA PRO A 80 11.88 -2.36 -0.28
C PRO A 80 12.85 -1.44 0.48
N LYS A 81 13.04 -0.24 -0.02
CA LYS A 81 13.84 0.82 0.59
C LYS A 81 13.12 2.16 0.44
N ASN A 82 12.95 2.86 1.56
CA ASN A 82 12.36 4.19 1.56
C ASN A 82 13.31 5.21 0.92
N THR A 83 12.73 6.13 0.18
CA THR A 83 13.43 7.23 -0.51
C THR A 83 12.67 8.53 -0.32
N GLY A 84 13.28 9.66 -0.69
CA GLY A 84 12.63 10.97 -0.60
C GLY A 84 11.71 11.29 -1.77
N TRP A 85 11.75 10.50 -2.84
CA TRP A 85 11.06 10.77 -4.10
C TRP A 85 10.34 9.53 -4.64
N PHE A 86 9.29 9.74 -5.40
CA PHE A 86 8.57 8.70 -6.12
C PHE A 86 9.25 8.42 -7.46
N THR A 87 9.22 7.16 -7.87
CA THR A 87 9.67 6.76 -9.20
C THR A 87 8.47 6.57 -10.11
N CYS A 88 8.52 7.18 -11.30
CA CYS A 88 7.58 6.91 -12.36
C CYS A 88 8.24 6.00 -13.41
N ARG A 89 7.59 4.89 -13.77
CA ARG A 89 8.07 3.95 -14.79
C ARG A 89 7.02 3.78 -15.86
N GLY A 90 7.44 3.55 -17.10
CA GLY A 90 6.51 3.42 -18.23
C GLY A 90 5.49 2.28 -18.03
N SER A 91 5.90 1.21 -17.34
CA SER A 91 5.01 0.10 -16.98
C SER A 91 3.89 0.47 -16.01
N ASP A 92 4.10 1.51 -15.19
CA ASP A 92 3.23 1.82 -14.05
C ASP A 92 2.14 2.84 -14.43
N PHE A 93 2.29 3.51 -15.58
CA PHE A 93 1.41 4.58 -16.03
C PHE A 93 0.93 4.34 -17.46
N THR A 94 -0.34 4.64 -17.72
CA THR A 94 -0.89 4.64 -19.09
C THR A 94 -0.44 5.88 -19.89
N ASN A 95 -0.13 6.98 -19.20
CA ASN A 95 0.35 8.23 -19.78
C ASN A 95 1.89 8.26 -19.86
N THR A 96 2.45 9.10 -20.73
CA THR A 96 3.89 9.27 -20.90
C THR A 96 4.55 9.76 -19.60
N VAL A 97 5.49 9.00 -19.06
CA VAL A 97 6.23 9.30 -17.82
C VAL A 97 6.91 10.67 -17.86
N ASP A 98 7.45 11.03 -19.02
CA ASP A 98 8.18 12.29 -19.22
C ASP A 98 7.29 13.51 -18.98
N GLU A 99 6.02 13.47 -19.38
CA GLU A 99 5.08 14.57 -19.16
C GLU A 99 4.80 14.79 -17.67
N ILE A 100 4.75 13.70 -16.88
CA ILE A 100 4.54 13.78 -15.43
C ILE A 100 5.75 14.44 -14.78
N LEU A 101 6.96 13.98 -15.11
CA LEU A 101 8.20 14.56 -14.58
C LEU A 101 8.41 16.00 -15.03
N GLN A 102 8.08 16.35 -16.27
CA GLN A 102 8.19 17.70 -16.77
C GLN A 102 7.24 18.68 -16.06
N LYS A 103 6.01 18.25 -15.77
CA LYS A 103 5.00 19.11 -15.12
C LYS A 103 5.15 19.21 -13.61
N TYR A 104 5.54 18.12 -12.95
CA TYR A 104 5.49 18.00 -11.48
C TYR A 104 6.82 17.62 -10.84
N GLY A 105 7.86 17.33 -11.63
CA GLY A 105 9.19 17.05 -11.12
C GLY A 105 9.86 18.31 -10.58
N GLU A 106 10.67 18.14 -9.56
CA GLU A 106 11.53 19.20 -9.03
C GLU A 106 12.98 18.70 -9.04
N ASP A 107 13.90 19.53 -9.53
CA ASP A 107 15.33 19.29 -9.37
C ASP A 107 15.79 19.89 -8.04
N ARG A 108 16.31 19.03 -7.16
CA ARG A 108 16.87 19.40 -5.86
C ARG A 108 18.36 19.06 -5.78
N CYS A 109 19.11 19.33 -6.85
CA CYS A 109 20.54 19.05 -7.02
C CYS A 109 20.87 17.56 -7.15
N ASP A 110 19.90 16.74 -7.54
CA ASP A 110 20.06 15.28 -7.72
C ASP A 110 19.20 14.79 -8.91
N GLY A 111 19.05 15.67 -9.90
CA GLY A 111 18.23 15.46 -11.10
C GLY A 111 16.74 15.67 -10.84
N LEU A 112 16.00 15.69 -11.96
CA LEU A 112 14.55 15.88 -11.95
C LEU A 112 13.85 14.68 -11.32
N LYS A 113 13.22 14.88 -10.17
CA LYS A 113 12.58 13.82 -9.38
C LYS A 113 11.18 14.22 -8.94
N LEU A 114 10.30 13.22 -8.79
CA LEU A 114 8.94 13.46 -8.33
C LEU A 114 8.88 13.41 -6.80
N TRP A 115 8.94 14.56 -6.14
CA TRP A 115 8.89 14.65 -4.67
C TRP A 115 7.47 14.56 -4.12
N ARG A 116 6.47 14.88 -4.94
CA ARG A 116 5.05 14.89 -4.59
C ARG A 116 4.26 14.30 -5.74
N PHE A 117 3.39 13.34 -5.46
CA PHE A 117 2.57 12.71 -6.47
C PHE A 117 1.30 13.54 -6.74
N PRO A 118 1.00 13.95 -7.99
CA PRO A 118 -0.23 14.64 -8.31
C PRO A 118 -1.40 13.66 -8.20
N VAL A 119 -2.35 13.94 -7.29
CA VAL A 119 -3.59 13.17 -7.15
C VAL A 119 -4.74 14.03 -7.65
N VAL A 120 -5.47 13.52 -8.64
CA VAL A 120 -6.68 14.15 -9.17
C VAL A 120 -7.88 13.47 -8.54
N PHE A 121 -8.75 14.25 -7.92
CA PHE A 121 -10.04 13.80 -7.41
C PHE A 121 -11.13 14.09 -8.44
N ALA A 122 -12.11 13.20 -8.57
CA ALA A 122 -13.20 13.34 -9.53
C ALA A 122 -14.29 14.33 -9.04
N PHE A 123 -14.37 14.54 -7.73
CA PHE A 123 -15.32 15.43 -7.09
C PHE A 123 -14.63 16.35 -6.07
N ASP A 124 -15.24 17.48 -5.75
CA ASP A 124 -14.73 18.39 -4.71
C ASP A 124 -15.06 17.88 -3.29
N ASP A 125 -16.01 16.96 -3.16
CA ASP A 125 -16.33 16.28 -1.90
C ASP A 125 -15.40 15.09 -1.67
N TRP A 126 -14.55 15.19 -0.65
CA TRP A 126 -13.59 14.13 -0.29
C TRP A 126 -14.29 12.81 0.07
N MET A 127 -15.52 12.84 0.59
CA MET A 127 -16.29 11.63 0.88
C MET A 127 -16.73 10.91 -0.39
N ALA A 128 -17.06 11.65 -1.45
CA ALA A 128 -17.44 11.08 -2.74
C ALA A 128 -16.26 10.40 -3.46
N ASN A 129 -15.02 10.81 -3.15
CA ASN A 129 -13.80 10.24 -3.74
C ASN A 129 -13.24 9.04 -2.98
N LEU A 130 -13.51 8.92 -1.67
CA LEU A 130 -13.05 7.76 -0.91
C LEU A 130 -13.93 6.56 -1.24
N PRO A 131 -13.33 5.38 -1.52
CA PRO A 131 -14.12 4.17 -1.68
C PRO A 131 -14.91 3.93 -0.39
N ASN A 132 -16.24 3.87 -0.52
CA ASN A 132 -17.19 3.65 0.57
C ASN A 132 -16.98 2.32 1.34
N GLN A 133 -16.04 1.50 0.88
CA GLN A 133 -15.74 0.18 1.41
C GLN A 133 -14.23 -0.08 1.47
N LEU A 134 -13.68 -0.18 2.67
CA LEU A 134 -12.35 -0.72 2.95
C LEU A 134 -12.40 -2.24 2.83
N LYS A 135 -11.44 -2.84 2.11
CA LYS A 135 -11.35 -4.29 1.88
C LYS A 135 -9.98 -4.80 2.26
N ALA A 136 -9.93 -5.91 3.01
CA ALA A 136 -8.69 -6.63 3.31
C ALA A 136 -8.71 -7.98 2.60
N TRP A 137 -7.70 -8.22 1.77
CA TRP A 137 -7.55 -9.43 0.97
C TRP A 137 -6.44 -10.32 1.54
N ASN A 138 -6.59 -11.62 1.40
CA ASN A 138 -5.53 -12.60 1.60
C ASN A 138 -5.39 -13.48 0.36
N ALA A 139 -4.46 -14.44 0.39
CA ALA A 139 -4.23 -15.37 -0.72
C ALA A 139 -5.46 -16.23 -1.11
N ARG A 140 -6.49 -16.28 -0.27
CA ARG A 140 -7.75 -17.03 -0.48
C ARG A 140 -8.93 -16.13 -0.85
N GLY A 141 -8.73 -14.81 -0.96
CA GLY A 141 -9.78 -13.85 -1.33
C GLY A 141 -10.07 -12.80 -0.25
N LEU A 142 -11.26 -12.19 -0.32
CA LEU A 142 -11.67 -11.10 0.55
C LEU A 142 -11.90 -11.62 1.98
N GLN A 143 -11.07 -11.17 2.91
CA GLN A 143 -11.13 -11.59 4.32
C GLN A 143 -12.03 -10.69 5.14
N TYR A 144 -11.87 -9.38 5.01
CA TYR A 144 -12.66 -8.38 5.73
C TYR A 144 -13.12 -7.28 4.78
N PHE A 145 -14.29 -6.72 5.04
CA PHE A 145 -14.79 -5.55 4.33
C PHE A 145 -15.60 -4.63 5.25
N SER A 146 -15.49 -3.33 5.05
CA SER A 146 -16.32 -2.38 5.80
C SER A 146 -17.69 -2.20 5.14
N GLN A 147 -18.75 -2.11 5.94
CA GLN A 147 -20.09 -1.75 5.47
C GLN A 147 -20.76 -0.80 6.47
N TYR A 148 -21.52 0.15 5.96
CA TYR A 148 -22.38 0.99 6.80
C TYR A 148 -23.58 0.17 7.30
N GLY A 149 -23.86 0.26 8.61
CA GLY A 149 -25.10 -0.23 9.21
C GLY A 149 -26.25 0.75 9.00
N ALA A 150 -27.47 0.33 9.35
CA ALA A 150 -28.66 1.20 9.30
C ALA A 150 -28.57 2.41 10.25
N ASP A 151 -27.67 2.34 11.23
CA ASP A 151 -27.34 3.41 12.17
C ASP A 151 -26.31 4.41 11.64
N GLY A 152 -25.87 4.27 10.38
CA GLY A 152 -24.86 5.13 9.76
C GLY A 152 -23.44 4.91 10.27
N LYS A 153 -23.20 3.93 11.16
CA LYS A 153 -21.85 3.58 11.61
C LYS A 153 -21.21 2.56 10.68
N ARG A 154 -19.89 2.59 10.60
CA ARG A 154 -19.11 1.69 9.74
C ARG A 154 -18.64 0.47 10.53
N TYR A 155 -19.04 -0.72 10.09
CA TYR A 155 -18.70 -2.00 10.70
C TYR A 155 -17.72 -2.77 9.82
N CYS A 156 -16.73 -3.42 10.44
CA CYS A 156 -15.87 -4.40 9.78
C CYS A 156 -16.59 -5.76 9.75
N LYS A 157 -16.90 -6.28 8.56
CA LYS A 157 -17.57 -7.56 8.32
C LYS A 157 -16.61 -8.56 7.68
N MET A 158 -16.92 -9.84 7.80
CA MET A 158 -16.30 -10.94 7.05
C MET A 158 -17.42 -11.76 6.42
N TYR A 159 -17.17 -12.43 5.29
CA TYR A 159 -18.05 -13.52 4.87
C TYR A 159 -18.08 -14.57 5.98
N ALA A 160 -19.23 -15.24 6.18
CA ALA A 160 -19.46 -16.18 7.27
C ALA A 160 -18.19 -17.00 7.54
N ALA A 161 -17.75 -17.01 8.81
CA ALA A 161 -16.53 -17.72 9.17
C ALA A 161 -16.62 -19.14 8.62
N PRO A 162 -15.63 -19.63 7.85
CA PRO A 162 -15.59 -21.05 7.54
C PRO A 162 -15.63 -21.80 8.87
N GLU A 163 -16.47 -22.82 8.98
CA GLU A 163 -16.61 -23.63 10.19
C GLU A 163 -15.23 -24.19 10.55
N VAL A 164 -14.59 -23.58 11.55
CA VAL A 164 -13.22 -23.92 11.92
C VAL A 164 -13.32 -25.12 12.85
N ASP A 165 -13.29 -26.30 12.25
CA ASP A 165 -13.32 -27.56 12.98
C ASP A 165 -12.27 -27.54 14.12
N ALA A 166 -12.64 -27.95 15.32
CA ALA A 166 -11.85 -27.79 16.55
C ALA A 166 -10.44 -28.44 16.41
N VAL A 167 -10.36 -29.48 15.57
CA VAL A 167 -9.14 -30.20 15.19
C VAL A 167 -8.11 -29.28 14.48
N HIS A 168 -8.57 -28.33 13.65
CA HIS A 168 -7.69 -27.37 12.97
C HIS A 168 -7.12 -26.30 13.91
N ARG A 169 -7.84 -25.96 14.99
CA ARG A 169 -7.38 -25.00 16.01
C ARG A 169 -6.19 -25.57 16.81
N LEU A 170 -6.26 -26.84 17.19
CA LEU A 170 -5.20 -27.56 17.90
C LEU A 170 -3.90 -27.69 17.06
N ARG A 171 -4.02 -27.94 15.76
CA ARG A 171 -2.87 -28.05 14.83
C ARG A 171 -2.12 -26.73 14.56
N ARG A 172 -2.74 -25.57 14.81
CA ARG A 172 -2.04 -24.26 14.74
C ARG A 172 -1.36 -23.90 16.06
N ALA A 173 -2.01 -24.17 17.20
CA ALA A 173 -1.42 -23.94 18.52
C ALA A 173 -0.14 -24.76 18.73
N ALA A 174 -0.12 -26.02 18.25
CA ALA A 174 1.06 -26.89 18.34
C ALA A 174 2.30 -26.37 17.56
N ARG A 175 2.12 -25.52 16.54
CA ARG A 175 3.23 -25.02 15.72
C ARG A 175 3.94 -23.79 16.29
N HIS A 176 3.34 -23.10 17.26
CA HIS A 176 3.94 -21.94 17.93
C HIS A 176 4.43 -22.22 19.36
N GLY A 177 4.29 -23.45 19.86
CA GLY A 177 4.52 -23.80 21.27
C GLY A 177 5.60 -24.84 21.56
N ALA A 178 6.56 -25.08 20.66
CA ALA A 178 7.63 -26.07 20.88
C ALA A 178 9.03 -25.49 20.64
N ALA A 179 9.39 -24.45 21.41
CA ALA A 179 10.79 -24.01 21.55
C ALA A 179 10.99 -23.17 22.83
N ARG A 180 11.08 -23.82 24.00
CA ARG A 180 11.94 -23.45 25.16
C ARG A 180 11.48 -24.12 26.46
N SER A 181 12.23 -25.13 26.91
CA SER A 181 12.62 -25.41 28.31
C SER A 181 13.27 -26.80 28.32
N ARG A 182 14.40 -27.12 28.97
CA ARG A 182 15.43 -26.44 29.75
C ARG A 182 16.67 -27.35 29.65
N ARG A 183 17.87 -26.76 29.57
CA ARG A 183 19.10 -27.41 30.04
C ARG A 183 19.14 -27.22 31.55
N SER A 184 19.37 -28.31 32.25
CA SER A 184 20.14 -28.44 33.50
C SER A 184 20.13 -29.93 33.84
#